data_AF-A0A151QRK6-F1
#
_entry.id   AF-A0A151QRK6-F1
#
_cell.length_a   1.000
_cell.length_b   1.000
_cell.length_c   1.000
_cell.angle_alpha   90.00
_cell.angle_beta   90.00
_cell.angle_gamma   90.00
#
_symmetry.space_group_name_H-M   'P 1'
#
loop_
_entity.id
_entity.type
_entity.pdbx_description
1 polymer ?
#
loop_
_entity_poly.entity_id
_entity_poly.type
_entity_poly.pdbx_seq_one_letter_code
_entity_poly.pdbx_strand_id
1 'polypeptide(L)'
;MPYRLTYVADPMILVEAGETSHRCHVFDSEQNAQETAVNVDLIDELREKARIREEACKLRASRRYNTRVRPRSFRVGDLVWRLLGEARRDPSEGKLAPNWDDPF
;
A
#
# COMPACT_ATOMS: atom_id res chain seq x y z
N MET A 1 -11.42 0.70 -2.43
CA MET A 1 -12.52 0.11 -1.65
C MET A 1 -12.06 -1.23 -1.08
N PRO A 2 -11.78 -1.37 0.22
CA PRO A 2 -11.41 -2.66 0.78
C PRO A 2 -12.60 -3.28 1.52
N TYR A 3 -13.12 -4.35 0.97
CA TYR A 3 -13.95 -5.32 1.69
C TYR A 3 -13.18 -6.64 1.60
N ARG A 4 -12.61 -7.09 2.72
CA ARG A 4 -12.07 -8.44 2.82
C ARG A 4 -12.12 -8.95 4.26
N LEU A 5 -13.08 -9.85 4.46
CA LEU A 5 -12.97 -11.12 5.17
C LEU A 5 -12.68 -11.05 6.67
N THR A 6 -13.73 -10.79 7.46
CA THR A 6 -13.90 -11.53 8.71
C THR A 6 -14.55 -12.87 8.34
N TYR A 7 -13.73 -13.88 8.05
CA TYR A 7 -14.21 -15.27 8.10
C TYR A 7 -14.44 -15.54 9.58
N VAL A 8 -15.66 -15.25 10.04
CA VAL A 8 -16.14 -15.77 11.32
C VAL A 8 -16.32 -17.25 11.05
N ALA A 9 -15.27 -18.03 11.31
CA ALA A 9 -15.44 -19.44 11.63
C ALA A 9 -16.41 -19.46 12.79
N ASP A 10 -17.67 -19.77 12.52
CA ASP A 10 -18.76 -19.75 13.49
C ASP A 10 -18.34 -20.68 14.64
N PRO A 11 -17.93 -20.14 15.81
CA PRO A 11 -17.48 -20.98 16.90
C PRO A 11 -18.74 -21.67 17.41
N MET A 12 -18.82 -22.98 17.19
CA MET A 12 -19.98 -23.78 17.57
C MET A 12 -20.11 -23.73 19.10
N ILE A 13 -21.00 -22.87 19.60
CA ILE A 13 -21.33 -22.78 21.01
C ILE A 13 -22.09 -24.07 21.34
N LEU A 14 -21.48 -24.94 22.14
CA LEU A 14 -22.14 -26.12 22.73
C LEU A 14 -23.21 -25.62 23.71
N VAL A 15 -24.39 -25.26 23.19
CA VAL A 15 -25.58 -25.11 24.01
C VAL A 15 -25.98 -26.52 24.43
N GLU A 16 -25.99 -26.77 25.73
CA GLU A 16 -26.50 -27.98 26.38
C GLU A 16 -27.97 -28.23 25.99
N ALA A 17 -28.19 -28.83 24.82
CA ALA A 17 -29.48 -29.36 24.41
C ALA A 17 -29.25 -30.85 24.13
N GLY A 18 -29.93 -31.71 24.88
CA GLY A 18 -29.77 -33.17 24.91
C GLY A 18 -30.14 -33.92 23.62
N GLU A 19 -29.99 -33.31 22.45
CA GLU A 19 -30.13 -33.94 21.13
C GLU A 19 -28.94 -33.55 20.25
N THR A 20 -28.12 -34.55 19.90
CA THR A 20 -27.00 -34.38 18.96
C THR A 20 -27.54 -34.01 17.58
N SER A 21 -27.52 -32.73 17.23
CA SER A 21 -27.96 -32.28 15.90
C SER A 21 -27.10 -32.94 14.80
N HIS A 22 -27.67 -33.16 13.62
CA HIS A 22 -26.95 -33.74 12.47
C HIS A 22 -25.65 -32.98 12.13
N ARG A 23 -25.58 -31.67 12.46
CA ARG A 23 -24.40 -30.83 12.29
C ARG A 23 -23.25 -31.22 13.23
N CYS A 24 -23.53 -31.70 14.44
CA CYS A 24 -22.49 -32.24 15.34
C CYS A 24 -21.96 -33.60 14.85
N HIS A 25 -22.79 -34.41 14.19
CA HIS A 25 -22.36 -35.70 13.65
C HIS A 25 -21.42 -35.59 12.44
N VAL A 26 -21.53 -34.49 11.68
CA VAL A 26 -20.72 -34.25 10.46
C VAL A 26 -19.54 -33.30 10.72
N PHE A 27 -19.42 -32.76 11.95
CA PHE A 27 -18.35 -31.85 12.31
C PHE A 27 -17.02 -32.61 12.52
N ASP A 28 -16.10 -32.45 11.57
CA ASP A 28 -14.72 -32.90 11.71
C ASP A 28 -13.83 -31.70 12.06
N SER A 29 -13.46 -31.61 13.33
CA SER A 29 -12.60 -30.54 13.83
C SER A 29 -11.18 -30.61 13.27
N GLU A 30 -10.67 -31.82 12.98
CA GLU A 30 -9.31 -32.00 12.46
C GLU A 30 -9.24 -31.55 11.00
N GLN A 31 -10.23 -31.94 10.19
CA GLN A 31 -10.33 -31.49 8.81
C GLN A 31 -10.47 -29.96 8.71
N ASN A 32 -11.33 -29.35 9.54
CA ASN A 32 -11.51 -27.90 9.56
C ASN A 32 -10.23 -27.15 10.01
N ALA A 33 -9.49 -27.70 10.98
CA ALA A 33 -8.21 -27.14 11.40
C ALA A 33 -7.16 -27.22 10.29
N GLN A 34 -7.10 -28.34 9.56
CA GLN A 34 -6.21 -28.52 8.41
C GLN A 34 -6.56 -27.56 7.26
N GLU A 35 -7.84 -27.44 6.90
CA GLU A 35 -8.30 -26.49 5.87
C GLU A 35 -8.00 -25.03 6.26
N THR A 36 -8.16 -24.69 7.54
CA THR A 36 -7.83 -23.37 8.07
C THR A 36 -6.33 -23.08 7.96
N ALA A 37 -5.47 -24.04 8.31
CA ALA A 37 -4.01 -23.88 8.19
C ALA A 37 -3.59 -23.64 6.73
N VAL A 38 -4.11 -24.45 5.80
CA VAL A 38 -3.83 -24.30 4.36
C VAL A 38 -4.30 -22.93 3.84
N ASN A 39 -5.46 -22.44 4.30
CA ASN A 39 -5.97 -21.14 3.90
C ASN A 39 -5.10 -19.98 4.42
N VAL A 40 -4.63 -20.08 5.67
CA VAL A 40 -3.71 -19.09 6.25
C VAL A 40 -2.41 -19.04 5.45
N ASP A 41 -1.81 -20.20 5.17
CA ASP A 41 -0.58 -20.29 4.38
C ASP A 41 -0.75 -19.67 2.98
N LEU A 42 -1.87 -19.96 2.32
CA LEU A 42 -2.18 -19.38 1.01
C LEU A 42 -2.28 -17.84 1.05
N ILE A 43 -2.91 -17.29 2.10
CA ILE A 43 -3.04 -15.84 2.28
C ILE A 43 -1.66 -15.21 2.50
N ASP A 44 -0.81 -15.84 3.30
CA ASP A 44 0.52 -15.32 3.60
C ASP A 44 1.44 -15.39 2.40
N GLU A 45 1.38 -16.45 1.58
CA GLU A 45 2.05 -16.49 0.29
C GLU A 45 1.64 -15.35 -0.65
N LEU A 46 0.33 -15.06 -0.72
CA LEU A 46 -0.20 -13.98 -1.56
C LEU A 46 0.28 -12.61 -1.07
N ARG A 47 0.32 -12.41 0.25
CA ARG A 47 0.85 -11.18 0.87
C ARG A 47 2.33 -11.02 0.58
N GLU A 48 3.11 -12.08 0.69
CA GLU A 48 4.55 -12.03 0.41
C GLU A 48 4.82 -11.70 -1.06
N LYS A 49 4.13 -12.38 -1.99
CA LYS A 49 4.21 -12.08 -3.43
C LYS A 49 3.82 -10.62 -3.73
N ALA A 50 2.79 -10.09 -3.06
CA ALA A 50 2.41 -8.69 -3.19
C ALA A 50 3.50 -7.74 -2.66
N ARG A 51 4.09 -8.03 -1.50
CA ARG A 51 5.18 -7.25 -0.89
C ARG A 51 6.40 -7.19 -1.81
N ILE A 52 6.84 -8.33 -2.35
CA ILE A 52 7.96 -8.40 -3.31
C ILE A 52 7.68 -7.52 -4.53
N ARG A 53 6.45 -7.58 -5.08
CA ARG A 53 6.07 -6.78 -6.24
C ARG A 53 6.06 -5.28 -5.92
N GLU A 54 5.57 -4.90 -4.75
CA GLU A 54 5.58 -3.51 -4.30
C GLU A 54 7.00 -2.98 -4.15
N GLU A 55 7.88 -3.73 -3.49
CA GLU A 55 9.29 -3.35 -3.30
C GLU A 55 10.01 -3.24 -4.65
N ALA A 56 9.83 -4.21 -5.54
CA ALA A 56 10.38 -4.17 -6.90
C ALA A 56 9.87 -2.94 -7.68
N CYS A 57 8.60 -2.57 -7.51
CA CYS A 57 8.03 -1.37 -8.13
C CYS A 57 8.68 -0.09 -7.59
N LYS A 58 8.80 0.03 -6.26
CA LYS A 58 9.48 1.15 -5.60
C LYS A 58 10.93 1.29 -6.06
N LEU A 59 11.68 0.19 -6.11
CA LEU A 59 13.06 0.16 -6.59
C LEU A 59 13.19 0.56 -8.06
N ARG A 60 12.26 0.12 -8.91
CA ARG A 60 12.24 0.54 -10.33
C ARG A 60 11.95 2.03 -10.48
N ALA A 61 11.00 2.55 -9.71
CA ALA A 61 10.68 3.97 -9.70
C ALA A 61 11.86 4.82 -9.20
N SER A 62 12.48 4.43 -8.09
CA SER A 62 13.64 5.15 -7.53
C SER A 62 14.82 5.15 -8.48
N ARG A 63 15.15 4.00 -9.09
CA ARG A 63 16.22 3.92 -10.11
C ARG A 63 15.94 4.85 -11.29
N ARG A 64 14.71 4.87 -11.81
CA ARG A 64 14.32 5.73 -12.94
C ARG A 64 14.41 7.22 -12.59
N TYR A 65 14.05 7.59 -11.36
CA TYR A 65 14.16 8.96 -10.88
C TYR A 65 15.63 9.34 -10.70
N ASN A 66 16.41 8.52 -9.98
CA ASN A 66 17.80 8.77 -9.64
C ASN A 66 18.72 8.82 -10.87
N THR A 67 18.41 8.12 -11.96
CA THR A 67 19.21 8.23 -13.21
C THR A 67 19.01 9.55 -13.94
N ARG A 68 17.87 10.22 -13.73
CA ARG A 68 17.54 11.50 -14.38
C ARG A 68 17.91 12.70 -13.53
N VAL A 69 17.93 12.54 -12.21
CA VAL A 69 18.29 13.60 -11.28
C VAL A 69 19.80 13.66 -11.12
N ARG A 70 20.38 14.82 -11.44
CA ARG A 70 21.75 15.14 -11.08
C ARG A 70 21.75 15.84 -9.71
N PRO A 71 22.31 15.24 -8.65
CA PRO A 71 22.44 15.92 -7.37
C PRO A 71 23.24 17.20 -7.54
N ARG A 72 22.75 18.30 -6.96
CA ARG A 72 23.45 19.60 -6.94
C ARG A 72 23.67 19.98 -5.49
N SER A 73 24.91 20.31 -5.14
CA SER A 73 25.24 20.90 -3.85
C SER A 73 25.25 22.42 -3.97
N PHE A 74 24.76 23.09 -2.93
CA PHE A 74 24.75 24.54 -2.82
C PHE A 74 25.58 24.96 -1.60
N ARG A 75 26.26 26.09 -1.70
CA ARG A 75 27.03 26.74 -0.64
C ARG A 75 26.42 28.08 -0.29
N VAL A 76 26.77 28.60 0.89
CA VAL A 76 26.38 29.97 1.27
C VAL A 76 27.01 30.95 0.28
N GLY A 77 26.18 31.76 -0.36
CA GLY A 77 26.56 32.71 -1.41
C GLY A 77 26.33 32.22 -2.85
N ASP A 78 25.90 30.97 -3.06
CA ASP A 78 25.48 30.51 -4.39
C ASP A 78 24.13 31.10 -4.77
N LEU A 79 24.07 31.81 -5.90
CA LEU A 79 22.82 32.31 -6.45
C LEU A 79 21.99 31.17 -7.05
N VAL A 80 20.74 31.10 -6.64
CA VAL A 80 19.81 30.05 -7.08
C VAL A 80 18.47 30.64 -7.49
N TRP A 81 17.85 30.04 -8.51
CA TRP A 81 16.55 30.44 -9.00
C TRP A 81 15.46 29.70 -8.22
N ARG A 82 14.46 30.44 -7.71
CA ARG A 82 13.30 29.84 -7.03
C ARG A 82 12.18 29.61 -8.03
N LEU A 83 11.60 28.41 -8.05
CA LEU A 83 10.44 28.15 -8.89
C LEU A 83 9.27 29.00 -8.42
N LEU A 84 8.69 29.77 -9.33
CA LEU A 84 7.51 30.58 -9.09
C LEU A 84 6.30 29.63 -8.99
N GLY A 85 5.84 29.41 -7.76
CA GLY A 85 4.65 28.61 -7.51
C GLY A 85 3.40 29.25 -8.14
N GLU A 86 2.42 28.44 -8.53
CA GLU A 86 1.19 28.94 -9.18
C GLU A 86 0.47 30.02 -8.36
N ALA A 87 0.55 29.95 -7.03
CA ALA A 87 -0.04 30.94 -6.13
C ALA A 87 0.64 32.33 -6.17
N ARG A 88 1.87 32.43 -6.71
CA ARG A 88 2.64 33.68 -6.82
C ARG A 88 2.67 34.23 -8.23
N ARG A 89 2.19 33.47 -9.22
CA ARG A 89 2.06 33.97 -10.59
C ARG A 89 1.00 35.05 -10.66
N ASP A 90 1.33 36.16 -11.30
CA ASP A 90 0.34 37.16 -11.64
C ASP A 90 -0.55 36.60 -12.77
N PRO A 91 -1.87 36.47 -12.56
CA PRO A 91 -2.80 35.99 -13.59
C PRO A 91 -2.80 36.85 -14.87
N SER A 92 -2.36 38.10 -14.77
CA SER A 92 -2.30 39.05 -15.89
C SER A 92 -1.07 38.85 -16.79
N GLU A 93 0.01 38.24 -16.29
CA GLU A 93 1.24 37.99 -17.07
C GLU A 93 1.07 36.86 -18.11
N GLY A 94 -0.02 36.11 -18.02
CA GLY A 94 -0.43 35.11 -19.00
C GLY A 94 0.58 33.97 -19.15
N LYS A 95 0.50 33.26 -20.28
CA LYS A 95 1.24 32.00 -20.51
C LYS A 95 2.75 32.18 -20.69
N LEU A 96 3.21 33.40 -20.96
CA LEU A 96 4.62 33.71 -21.27
C LEU A 96 5.39 34.28 -20.08
N ALA A 97 4.75 34.34 -18.90
CA ALA A 97 5.40 34.73 -17.65
C ALA A 97 6.59 33.80 -17.33
N PRO A 98 7.70 34.34 -16.77
CA PRO A 98 8.78 33.51 -16.24
C PRO A 98 8.27 32.51 -15.20
N ASN A 99 8.83 31.31 -15.21
CA ASN A 99 8.51 30.27 -14.21
C ASN A 99 9.36 30.39 -12.95
N TRP A 100 10.23 31.38 -12.87
CA TRP A 100 11.24 31.52 -11.82
C TRP A 100 11.23 32.94 -11.26
N ASP A 101 11.30 33.07 -9.94
CA ASP A 101 11.59 34.34 -9.24
C ASP A 101 13.05 34.73 -9.46
N ASP A 102 13.40 35.98 -9.18
CA ASP A 102 14.78 36.48 -9.23
C ASP A 102 15.77 35.63 -8.41
N PRO A 103 17.06 35.64 -8.79
CA PRO A 103 18.10 34.90 -8.06
C PRO A 103 18.18 35.34 -6.60
N PHE A 104 18.26 34.36 -5.69
CA PHE A 104 18.48 34.57 -4.25
C PHE A 104 19.81 34.00 -3.79
#